data_AF-A0AAF5PNZ8-F1
#
_entry.id   AF-A0AAF5PNZ8-F1
#
_cell.length_a   1.000
_cell.length_b   1.000
_cell.length_c   1.000
_cell.angle_alpha   90.00
_cell.angle_beta   90.00
_cell.angle_gamma   90.00
#
_symmetry.space_group_name_H-M   'P 1'
#
loop_
_entity.id
_entity.type
_entity.pdbx_description
1 polymer ?
#
loop_
_entity_poly.entity_id
_entity_poly.type
_entity_poly.pdbx_seq_one_letter_code
_entity_poly.pdbx_strand_id
1 'polypeptide(L)'
;MLLGKVLKHTYIGNDKIPCVQVRCRLNDFDEYIKKYFSRPIDLWAVDPENTTGLGDTILITKCDVDKRPTKLVTHIVDRVMFKYGNIIDPITKKRVIKEKYEDDISLQTKLVKEIIEEPSSYDVLLFEEKRDMQWRRLNTRKMAISQREFSKRGRLVTGQTVKDVNKEKEETVEGDKEQDN
;
A
#
# COMPACT_ATOMS: atom_id res chain seq x y z
N MET A 1 -14.67 -8.13 34.82
CA MET A 1 -13.63 -7.39 34.05
C MET A 1 -14.28 -6.16 33.44
N LEU A 2 -13.56 -5.06 33.30
CA LEU A 2 -14.07 -3.83 32.69
C LEU A 2 -13.09 -3.34 31.64
N LEU A 3 -13.60 -2.77 30.55
CA LEU A 3 -12.80 -2.14 29.51
C LEU A 3 -12.87 -0.62 29.71
N GLY A 4 -11.73 0.05 29.58
CA GLY A 4 -11.72 1.50 29.69
C GLY A 4 -10.50 2.14 29.03
N LYS A 5 -10.51 3.46 28.98
CA LYS A 5 -9.39 4.26 28.47
C LYS A 5 -8.58 4.84 29.61
N VAL A 6 -7.27 4.83 29.46
CA VAL A 6 -6.35 5.47 30.41
C VAL A 6 -6.45 6.99 30.31
N LEU A 7 -6.75 7.64 31.43
CA LEU A 7 -6.80 9.09 31.54
C LEU A 7 -5.51 9.67 32.13
N LYS A 8 -5.03 9.07 33.22
CA LYS A 8 -3.91 9.59 34.00
C LYS A 8 -3.04 8.45 34.48
N HIS A 9 -1.74 8.74 34.56
CA HIS A 9 -0.75 7.85 35.13
C HIS A 9 -0.17 8.52 36.38
N THR A 10 -0.13 7.80 37.50
CA THR A 10 0.35 8.31 38.79
C THR A 10 1.16 7.25 39.51
N TYR A 11 2.02 7.67 40.42
CA TYR A 11 2.77 6.77 41.30
C TYR A 11 2.29 6.98 42.73
N ILE A 12 1.99 5.90 43.44
CA ILE A 12 1.43 5.95 44.80
C ILE A 12 2.45 5.39 45.79
N GLY A 13 2.57 6.05 46.95
CA GLY A 13 3.38 5.59 48.09
C GLY A 13 4.88 5.87 47.94
N ASN A 14 5.64 5.46 48.97
CA ASN A 14 7.10 5.59 48.99
C ASN A 14 7.76 4.65 47.98
N ASP A 15 7.17 3.46 47.78
CA ASP A 15 7.64 2.45 46.84
C ASP A 15 7.34 2.81 45.37
N LYS A 16 6.72 3.98 45.12
CA LYS A 16 6.38 4.52 43.81
C LYS A 16 5.66 3.49 42.93
N ILE A 17 4.57 2.92 43.44
CA ILE A 17 3.79 1.90 42.73
C ILE A 17 3.05 2.56 41.55
N PRO A 18 3.28 2.13 40.30
CA PRO A 18 2.58 2.67 39.15
C PRO A 18 1.09 2.34 39.19
N CYS A 19 0.27 3.38 39.08
CA CYS A 19 -1.19 3.32 39.13
C CYS A 19 -1.79 4.17 38.01
N VAL A 20 -2.96 3.75 37.55
CA VAL A 20 -3.60 4.29 36.37
C VAL A 20 -5.04 4.63 36.68
N GLN A 21 -5.46 5.84 36.29
CA GLN A 21 -6.87 6.23 36.31
C GLN A 21 -7.49 5.85 34.97
N VAL A 22 -8.52 5.01 35.02
CA VAL A 22 -9.19 4.42 33.87
C VAL A 22 -10.63 4.88 33.82
N ARG A 23 -11.05 5.41 32.69
CA ARG A 23 -12.46 5.72 32.43
C ARG A 23 -13.13 4.56 31.72
N CYS A 24 -13.97 3.85 32.45
CA CYS A 24 -14.85 2.83 31.91
C CYS A 24 -16.18 3.47 31.49
N ARG A 25 -16.80 2.97 30.43
CA ARG A 25 -18.14 3.36 30.02
C ARG A 25 -19.07 2.19 30.23
N LEU A 26 -20.12 2.41 31.01
CA LEU A 26 -21.16 1.43 31.28
C LEU A 26 -22.48 1.95 30.73
N ASN A 27 -23.32 1.04 30.27
CA ASN A 27 -24.64 1.38 29.77
C ASN A 27 -25.66 1.22 30.90
N ASP A 28 -26.19 2.33 31.37
CA ASP A 28 -27.24 2.35 32.37
C ASP A 28 -28.59 2.47 31.67
N PHE A 29 -29.53 1.60 32.04
CA PHE A 29 -30.88 1.60 31.50
C PHE A 29 -31.75 2.63 32.24
N ASP A 30 -32.39 3.51 31.48
CA ASP A 30 -33.42 4.40 31.99
C ASP A 30 -34.79 3.76 31.77
N GLU A 31 -35.51 3.50 32.86
CA GLU A 31 -36.82 2.84 32.85
C GLU A 31 -37.93 3.72 32.22
N TYR A 32 -37.86 5.04 32.38
CA TYR A 32 -38.88 5.95 31.88
C TYR A 32 -38.82 6.06 30.35
N ILE A 33 -37.61 6.27 29.81
CA ILE A 33 -37.38 6.42 28.36
C ILE A 33 -37.22 5.05 27.68
N LYS A 34 -36.99 3.98 28.46
CA LYS A 34 -36.66 2.62 27.98
C LYS A 34 -35.45 2.60 27.06
N LYS A 35 -34.40 3.36 27.42
CA LYS A 35 -33.18 3.52 26.63
C LYS A 35 -31.92 3.39 27.48
N TYR A 36 -30.86 2.86 26.89
CA TYR A 36 -29.54 2.81 27.51
C TYR A 36 -28.76 4.11 27.27
N PHE A 37 -28.14 4.63 28.32
CA PHE A 37 -27.24 5.77 28.28
C PHE A 37 -25.85 5.36 28.76
N SER A 38 -24.82 5.79 28.03
CA SER A 38 -23.43 5.54 28.40
C SER A 38 -23.01 6.45 29.55
N ARG A 39 -22.90 5.92 30.77
CA ARG A 39 -22.36 6.60 31.94
C ARG A 39 -20.85 6.33 32.07
N PRO A 40 -19.99 7.36 32.13
CA PRO A 40 -18.58 7.18 32.44
C PRO A 40 -18.36 6.94 33.95
N ILE A 41 -17.55 5.96 34.30
CA ILE A 41 -17.09 5.69 35.66
C ILE A 41 -15.56 5.69 35.65
N ASP A 42 -14.97 6.48 36.55
CA ASP A 42 -13.53 6.58 36.70
C ASP A 42 -13.08 5.65 37.83
N LEU A 43 -12.18 4.72 37.52
CA LEU A 43 -11.66 3.69 38.41
C LEU A 43 -10.14 3.75 38.46
N TRP A 44 -9.57 3.39 39.61
CA TRP A 44 -8.12 3.28 39.78
C TRP A 44 -7.68 1.83 39.67
N ALA A 45 -6.66 1.59 38.85
CA ALA A 45 -6.05 0.29 38.63
C ALA A 45 -4.54 0.34 38.93
N VAL A 46 -3.99 -0.73 39.50
CA VAL A 46 -2.53 -0.94 39.62
C VAL A 46 -2.01 -1.47 38.28
N ASP A 47 -0.89 -0.92 37.81
CA ASP A 47 -0.16 -1.44 36.65
C ASP A 47 1.24 -1.86 37.11
N PRO A 48 1.48 -3.13 37.52
CA PRO A 48 2.77 -3.55 38.05
C PRO A 48 3.89 -3.53 37.00
N GLU A 49 3.56 -3.72 35.73
CA GLU A 49 4.54 -3.82 34.63
C GLU A 49 4.81 -2.45 33.98
N ASN A 50 4.04 -1.42 34.33
CA ASN A 50 4.11 -0.08 33.74
C ASN A 50 4.09 -0.08 32.20
N THR A 51 3.26 -0.96 31.62
CA THR A 51 3.17 -1.12 30.16
C THR A 51 2.17 -0.18 29.51
N THR A 52 1.34 0.49 30.33
CA THR A 52 0.23 1.31 29.88
C THR A 52 0.66 2.75 29.55
N GLY A 53 0.19 3.26 28.41
CA GLY A 53 0.31 4.65 28.00
C GLY A 53 -0.95 5.48 28.26
N LEU A 54 -0.83 6.80 28.19
CA LEU A 54 -1.98 7.70 28.21
C LEU A 54 -2.84 7.50 26.96
N GLY A 55 -4.15 7.35 27.13
CA GLY A 55 -5.09 7.16 26.03
C GLY A 55 -5.23 5.71 25.54
N ASP A 56 -4.44 4.77 26.08
CA ASP A 56 -4.53 3.35 25.77
C ASP A 56 -5.90 2.79 26.20
N THR A 57 -6.37 1.78 25.46
CA THR A 57 -7.56 1.02 25.85
C THR A 57 -7.13 -0.27 26.52
N ILE A 58 -7.50 -0.43 27.78
CA ILE A 58 -7.01 -1.48 28.66
C ILE A 58 -8.15 -2.28 29.27
N LEU A 59 -7.86 -3.54 29.59
CA LEU A 59 -8.74 -4.43 30.32
C LEU A 59 -8.31 -4.45 31.79
N ILE A 60 -9.25 -4.17 32.69
CA ILE A 60 -9.01 -4.17 34.13
C ILE A 60 -9.83 -5.28 34.80
N THR A 61 -9.22 -5.94 35.77
CA THR A 61 -9.85 -6.95 36.63
C THR A 61 -9.94 -6.41 38.06
N LYS A 62 -10.91 -6.92 38.82
CA LYS A 62 -11.07 -6.53 40.22
C LYS A 62 -9.92 -7.16 41.01
N CYS A 63 -9.22 -6.35 41.81
CA CYS A 63 -8.11 -6.83 42.62
C CYS A 63 -8.64 -7.44 43.94
N ASP A 64 -8.00 -8.49 44.42
CA ASP A 64 -8.23 -9.07 45.75
C ASP A 64 -7.91 -8.04 46.84
N VAL A 65 -8.58 -8.10 47.97
CA VAL A 65 -8.46 -7.08 49.04
C VAL A 65 -7.02 -6.99 49.57
N ASP A 66 -6.33 -8.12 49.69
CA ASP A 66 -4.98 -8.20 50.29
C ASP A 66 -3.89 -7.62 49.39
N LYS A 67 -4.13 -7.57 48.07
CA LYS A 67 -3.16 -7.10 47.08
C LYS A 67 -3.35 -5.62 46.69
N ARG A 68 -4.28 -4.93 47.35
CA ARG A 68 -4.56 -3.51 47.05
C ARG A 68 -3.57 -2.61 47.79
N PRO A 69 -2.83 -1.74 47.09
CA PRO A 69 -1.91 -0.81 47.73
C PRO A 69 -2.64 0.29 48.54
N THR A 70 -3.86 0.64 48.17
CA THR A 70 -4.67 1.67 48.84
C THR A 70 -6.15 1.38 48.63
N LYS A 71 -7.01 1.81 49.55
CA LYS A 71 -8.49 1.63 49.46
C LYS A 71 -9.10 2.18 48.16
N LEU A 72 -8.52 3.26 47.62
CA LEU A 72 -8.98 3.88 46.37
C LEU A 72 -8.66 3.03 45.14
N VAL A 73 -7.58 2.25 45.19
CA VAL A 73 -7.14 1.42 44.07
C VAL A 73 -7.82 0.05 44.19
N THR A 74 -8.77 -0.18 43.29
CA THR A 74 -9.71 -1.31 43.39
C THR A 74 -9.44 -2.39 42.34
N HIS A 75 -8.77 -2.02 41.25
CA HIS A 75 -8.55 -2.87 40.09
C HIS A 75 -7.06 -3.11 39.84
N ILE A 76 -6.77 -4.09 38.99
CA ILE A 76 -5.45 -4.36 38.44
C ILE A 76 -5.55 -4.40 36.91
N VAL A 77 -4.52 -3.91 36.23
CA VAL A 77 -4.41 -4.01 34.77
C VAL A 77 -4.09 -5.46 34.41
N ASP A 78 -4.93 -6.04 33.56
CA ASP A 78 -4.75 -7.40 33.06
C ASP A 78 -3.96 -7.40 31.74
N ARG A 79 -4.43 -6.60 30.77
CA ARG A 79 -3.77 -6.48 29.47
C ARG A 79 -4.12 -5.18 28.75
N VAL A 80 -3.18 -4.72 27.92
CA VAL A 80 -3.39 -3.62 26.98
C VAL A 80 -4.02 -4.16 25.70
N MET A 81 -5.26 -3.76 25.42
CA MET A 81 -5.99 -4.21 24.23
C MET A 81 -5.58 -3.39 23.00
N PHE A 82 -5.58 -2.07 23.14
CA PHE A 82 -5.21 -1.16 22.05
C PHE A 82 -4.28 -0.07 22.58
N LYS A 83 -3.06 -0.01 22.02
CA LYS A 83 -2.12 1.07 22.28
C LYS A 83 -2.51 2.31 21.49
N TYR A 84 -2.46 3.47 22.13
CA TYR A 84 -2.75 4.75 21.52
C TYR A 84 -1.73 5.05 20.41
N GLY A 85 -2.20 5.40 19.22
CA GLY A 85 -1.36 5.67 18.04
C GLY A 85 -0.74 4.44 17.36
N ASN A 86 -0.76 3.28 18.02
CA ASN A 86 -0.31 2.01 17.43
C ASN A 86 -1.36 0.92 17.63
N ILE A 87 -2.49 1.08 16.94
CA ILE A 87 -3.59 0.12 16.96
C ILE A 87 -3.26 -1.01 15.98
N ILE A 88 -3.24 -2.23 16.50
CA ILE A 88 -3.08 -3.46 15.71
C ILE A 88 -4.45 -4.14 15.66
N ASP A 89 -4.91 -4.48 14.46
CA ASP A 89 -6.16 -5.23 14.30
C ASP A 89 -6.00 -6.64 14.91
N PRO A 90 -6.88 -7.07 15.83
CA PRO A 90 -6.80 -8.40 16.44
C PRO A 90 -6.96 -9.54 15.44
N ILE A 91 -7.63 -9.32 14.30
CA ILE A 91 -7.90 -10.37 13.31
C ILE A 91 -6.70 -10.52 12.36
N THR A 92 -6.33 -9.45 11.67
CA THR A 92 -5.26 -9.49 10.66
C THR A 92 -3.86 -9.32 11.23
N LYS A 93 -3.73 -8.86 12.48
CA LYS A 93 -2.46 -8.49 13.13
C LYS A 93 -1.68 -7.40 12.39
N LYS A 94 -2.34 -6.68 11.47
CA LYS A 94 -1.77 -5.54 10.77
C LYS A 94 -2.05 -4.26 11.53
N ARG A 95 -1.16 -3.28 11.40
CA ARG A 95 -1.37 -1.96 11.97
C ARG A 95 -2.45 -1.23 11.16
N VAL A 96 -3.37 -0.59 11.88
CA VAL A 96 -4.46 0.19 11.30
C VAL A 96 -4.29 1.65 11.70
N ILE A 97 -4.40 2.54 10.71
CA ILE A 97 -4.42 3.98 10.90
C ILE A 97 -5.80 4.47 10.47
N LYS A 98 -6.62 4.85 11.46
CA LYS A 98 -8.03 5.23 11.30
C LYS A 98 -8.85 4.09 10.69
N GLU A 99 -9.05 4.12 9.37
CA GLU A 99 -9.89 3.17 8.61
C GLU A 99 -9.08 2.31 7.64
N LYS A 100 -7.80 2.66 7.39
CA LYS A 100 -6.95 2.00 6.41
C LYS A 100 -5.81 1.26 7.09
N TYR A 101 -5.35 0.18 6.47
CA TYR A 101 -4.12 -0.49 6.89
C TYR A 101 -2.91 0.38 6.57
N GLU A 102 -1.87 0.28 7.40
CA GLU A 102 -0.60 0.98 7.18
C GLU A 102 0.04 0.57 5.85
N ASP A 103 -0.08 -0.72 5.48
CA ASP A 103 0.41 -1.27 4.21
C ASP A 103 -0.17 -0.51 3.02
N ASP A 104 -1.50 -0.32 2.99
CA ASP A 104 -2.19 0.35 1.88
C ASP A 104 -1.80 1.82 1.77
N ILE A 105 -1.65 2.49 2.91
CA ILE A 105 -1.18 3.89 2.96
C ILE A 105 0.25 3.98 2.44
N SER A 106 1.11 3.04 2.83
CA SER A 106 2.50 2.99 2.37
C SER A 106 2.59 2.75 0.86
N LEU A 107 1.74 1.89 0.30
CA LEU A 107 1.66 1.63 -1.13
C LEU A 107 1.14 2.86 -1.89
N GLN A 108 0.05 3.48 -1.42
CA GLN A 108 -0.48 4.72 -2.00
C GLN A 108 0.57 5.83 -2.01
N THR A 109 1.33 5.96 -0.92
CA THR A 109 2.40 6.97 -0.81
C THR A 109 3.52 6.70 -1.80
N LYS A 110 3.91 5.43 -2.02
CA LYS A 110 4.93 5.05 -3.00
C LYS A 110 4.47 5.34 -4.44
N LEU A 111 3.26 4.93 -4.80
CA LEU A 111 2.70 5.15 -6.13
C LEU A 111 2.56 6.63 -6.46
N VAL A 112 2.09 7.44 -5.50
CA VAL A 112 2.00 8.90 -5.68
C VAL A 112 3.37 9.52 -5.87
N LYS A 113 4.39 9.07 -5.12
CA LYS A 113 5.76 9.54 -5.30
C LYS A 113 6.30 9.20 -6.67
N GLU A 114 6.11 7.97 -7.14
CA GLU A 114 6.56 7.54 -8.47
C GLU A 114 5.91 8.37 -9.58
N ILE A 115 4.61 8.67 -9.49
CA ILE A 115 3.89 9.52 -10.47
C ILE A 115 4.38 10.98 -10.45
N ILE A 116 4.83 11.49 -9.29
CA ILE A 116 5.35 12.87 -9.17
C ILE A 116 6.82 12.94 -9.60
N GLU A 117 7.63 11.94 -9.21
CA GLU A 117 9.07 11.84 -9.50
C GLU A 117 9.37 11.36 -10.91
N GLU A 118 8.45 10.64 -11.56
CA GLU A 118 8.30 10.66 -13.00
C GLU A 118 7.45 11.89 -13.34
N PRO A 119 7.99 13.12 -13.43
CA PRO A 119 7.29 14.12 -14.19
C PRO A 119 7.16 13.50 -15.56
N SER A 120 5.95 13.07 -15.91
CA SER A 120 5.64 12.71 -17.27
C SER A 120 6.24 13.86 -18.07
N SER A 121 7.17 13.56 -18.96
CA SER A 121 7.91 14.56 -19.74
C SER A 121 6.96 15.38 -20.64
N TYR A 122 5.65 15.30 -20.40
CA TYR A 122 4.52 15.80 -21.13
C TYR A 122 3.69 16.79 -20.31
N ASP A 123 3.92 16.96 -19.00
CA ASP A 123 3.20 17.91 -18.15
C ASP A 123 3.95 19.24 -17.96
N VAL A 124 5.27 19.24 -18.19
CA VAL A 124 6.09 20.48 -18.25
C VAL A 124 6.07 21.09 -19.66
N LEU A 125 5.73 20.30 -20.69
CA LEU A 125 5.74 20.75 -22.08
C LEU A 125 4.47 21.51 -22.44
N LEU A 126 4.62 22.64 -23.13
CA LEU A 126 3.51 23.35 -23.74
C LEU A 126 2.84 22.47 -24.81
N PHE A 127 1.54 22.69 -25.07
CA PHE A 127 0.77 21.91 -26.04
C PHE A 127 1.45 21.80 -27.43
N GLU A 128 2.24 22.80 -27.82
CA GLU A 128 2.99 22.84 -29.07
C GLU A 128 4.14 21.83 -29.08
N GLU A 129 4.94 21.77 -28.01
CA GLU A 129 6.07 20.83 -27.88
C GLU A 129 5.59 19.37 -27.83
N LYS A 130 4.43 19.13 -27.22
CA LYS A 130 3.76 17.82 -27.20
C LYS A 130 3.32 17.39 -28.60
N ARG A 131 2.80 18.33 -29.41
CA ARG A 131 2.38 18.09 -30.79
C ARG A 131 3.60 17.80 -31.68
N ASP A 132 4.70 18.53 -31.49
CA ASP A 132 5.94 18.36 -32.25
C ASP A 132 6.57 16.99 -32.02
N MET A 133 6.63 16.53 -30.77
CA MET A 133 7.12 15.18 -30.48
C MET A 133 6.26 14.08 -31.09
N GLN A 134 4.94 14.24 -31.10
CA GLN A 134 4.04 13.31 -31.76
C GLN A 134 4.23 13.33 -33.29
N TRP A 135 4.39 14.50 -33.90
CA TRP A 135 4.66 14.66 -35.33
C TRP A 135 5.99 14.02 -35.74
N ARG A 136 7.04 14.22 -34.93
CA ARG A 136 8.35 13.57 -35.14
C ARG A 136 8.21 12.05 -35.09
N ARG A 137 7.53 11.48 -34.09
CA ARG A 137 7.27 10.02 -34.02
C ARG A 137 6.50 9.51 -35.22
N LEU A 138 5.49 10.25 -35.69
CA LEU A 138 4.68 9.90 -36.86
C LEU A 138 5.52 9.89 -38.14
N ASN A 139 6.35 10.91 -38.34
CA ASN A 139 7.23 11.02 -39.49
C ASN A 139 8.32 9.93 -39.49
N THR A 140 8.96 9.69 -38.35
CA THR A 140 9.95 8.61 -38.23
C THR A 140 9.32 7.24 -38.53
N ARG A 141 8.10 6.99 -38.05
CA ARG A 141 7.35 5.77 -38.41
C ARG A 141 7.02 5.71 -39.90
N LYS A 142 6.54 6.80 -40.49
CA LYS A 142 6.27 6.88 -41.94
C LYS A 142 7.53 6.61 -42.77
N MET A 143 8.67 7.17 -42.37
CA MET A 143 9.96 6.93 -43.03
C MET A 143 10.45 5.49 -42.87
N ALA A 144 10.27 4.89 -41.69
CA ALA A 144 10.61 3.47 -41.49
C ALA A 144 9.71 2.53 -42.30
N ILE A 145 8.42 2.88 -42.45
CA ILE A 145 7.48 2.15 -43.30
C ILE A 145 7.87 2.29 -44.77
N SER A 146 8.14 3.50 -45.25
CA SER A 146 8.54 3.71 -46.64
C SER A 146 9.86 3.01 -46.97
N GLN A 147 10.85 3.06 -46.09
CA GLN A 147 12.10 2.32 -46.26
C GLN A 147 11.89 0.79 -46.29
N ARG A 148 10.98 0.26 -45.45
CA ARG A 148 10.58 -1.15 -45.52
C ARG A 148 9.90 -1.48 -46.83
N GLU A 149 9.07 -0.60 -47.37
CA GLU A 149 8.40 -0.78 -48.67
C GLU A 149 9.38 -0.71 -49.84
N PHE A 150 10.35 0.22 -49.81
CA PHE A 150 11.43 0.30 -50.79
C PHE A 150 12.34 -0.93 -50.75
N SER A 151 12.67 -1.45 -49.56
CA SER A 151 13.42 -2.70 -49.42
C SER A 151 12.63 -3.91 -49.96
N LYS A 152 11.31 -3.94 -49.76
CA LYS A 152 10.43 -4.98 -50.35
C LYS A 152 10.35 -4.88 -51.87
N ARG A 153 10.28 -3.68 -52.44
CA ARG A 153 10.32 -3.46 -53.91
C ARG A 153 11.68 -3.81 -54.50
N GLY A 154 12.80 -3.45 -53.86
CA GLY A 154 14.15 -3.81 -54.31
C GLY A 154 14.43 -5.32 -54.31
N ARG A 155 13.83 -6.07 -53.37
CA ARG A 155 13.88 -7.55 -53.37
C ARG A 155 13.07 -8.18 -54.50
N LEU A 156 11.99 -7.54 -54.94
CA LEU A 156 11.20 -8.01 -56.09
C LEU A 156 11.92 -7.78 -57.42
N VAL A 157 12.67 -6.67 -57.56
CA VAL A 157 13.44 -6.36 -58.78
C VAL A 157 14.68 -7.24 -58.90
N THR A 158 15.38 -7.51 -57.80
CA THR A 158 16.52 -8.45 -57.79
C THR A 158 16.10 -9.91 -58.01
N GLY A 159 14.88 -10.27 -57.61
CA GLY A 159 14.29 -11.58 -57.94
C GLY A 159 13.90 -11.75 -59.41
N GLN A 160 13.69 -10.66 -60.16
CA GLN A 160 13.44 -10.70 -61.61
C GLN A 160 14.77 -10.80 -62.40
N THR A 161 15.77 -9.98 -62.08
CA THR A 161 17.07 -10.04 -62.78
C THR A 161 17.84 -11.34 -62.55
N VAL A 162 17.70 -12.00 -61.39
CA VAL A 162 18.30 -13.33 -61.15
C VAL A 162 17.59 -14.44 -61.95
N LYS A 163 16.31 -14.27 -62.31
CA LYS A 163 15.61 -15.21 -63.21
C LYS A 163 16.04 -15.03 -64.66
N ASP A 164 16.29 -13.80 -65.09
CA ASP A 164 16.72 -13.52 -66.46
C ASP A 164 18.15 -14.00 -66.73
N VAL A 165 19.07 -13.87 -65.76
CA VAL A 165 20.47 -14.35 -65.87
C VAL A 165 20.59 -15.88 -65.84
N ASN A 166 19.67 -16.58 -65.16
CA ASN A 166 19.67 -18.05 -65.17
C ASN A 166 19.08 -18.64 -66.45
N LYS A 167 18.22 -17.91 -67.17
CA LYS A 167 17.69 -18.33 -68.47
C LYS A 167 18.75 -18.29 -69.58
N GLU A 168 19.63 -17.30 -69.56
CA GLU A 168 20.76 -17.21 -70.51
C GLU A 168 21.86 -18.27 -70.26
N LYS A 169 21.94 -18.82 -69.05
CA LYS A 169 22.87 -19.91 -68.70
C LYS A 169 22.34 -21.32 -69.00
N GLU A 170 21.03 -21.51 -69.16
CA GLU A 170 20.47 -22.79 -69.61
C GLU A 170 20.58 -22.95 -71.14
N GLU A 171 20.45 -21.88 -71.92
CA GLU A 171 20.56 -21.94 -73.39
C GLU A 171 22.01 -22.17 -73.89
N THR A 172 23.02 -21.92 -73.07
CA THR A 172 24.44 -22.15 -73.42
C THR A 172 24.95 -23.56 -73.11
N VAL A 173 24.19 -24.37 -72.36
CA VAL A 173 24.59 -25.74 -71.97
C VAL A 173 23.96 -26.82 -72.88
N GLU A 174 22.91 -26.49 -73.65
CA GLU A 174 22.30 -27.40 -74.63
C GLU A 174 23.02 -27.44 -76.00
N GLY A 175 23.96 -26.53 -76.28
CA GLY A 175 24.70 -26.49 -77.56
C GLY A 175 25.86 -27.49 -77.70
N ASP A 176 26.37 -28.04 -76.61
CA ASP A 176 27.61 -28.84 -76.60
C ASP A 176 27.38 -30.37 -76.47
N LYS A 177 26.17 -30.87 -76.76
CA LYS A 177 25.85 -32.32 -76.65
C LYS A 177 25.37 -33.02 -77.93
N GLU A 178 25.46 -32.38 -79.09
CA GLU A 178 25.19 -33.04 -80.38
C GLU A 178 26.42 -33.04 -81.29
N GLN A 179 27.44 -33.81 -80.91
CA GLN A 179 28.47 -34.31 -81.83
C GLN A 179 29.16 -35.52 -81.17
N ASP A 180 28.46 -36.66 -81.20
CA ASP A 180 29.03 -38.02 -81.25
C ASP A 180 27.88 -39.02 -81.39
N ASN A 181 27.42 -39.20 -82.64
CA ASN A 181 26.88 -40.44 -83.24
C ASN A 181 26.52 -40.19 -84.71
#